data_AF-A0A7C3IK96-F1
#
_entry.id   AF-A0A7C3IK96-F1
#
_cell.length_a   1.000
_cell.length_b   1.000
_cell.length_c   1.000
_cell.angle_alpha   90.00
_cell.angle_beta   90.00
_cell.angle_gamma   90.00
#
_symmetry.space_group_name_H-M   'P 1'
#
loop_
_entity.id
_entity.type
_entity.pdbx_description
1 polymer ?
#
loop_
_entity_poly.entity_id
_entity_poly.type
_entity_poly.pdbx_seq_one_letter_code
_entity_poly.pdbx_strand_id
1 'polypeptide(L)' 'MLDITKKTLTLEPQEVMELERIIIDDDREGAFKFLKKNIYQRFIASQQDHLKSHLDGCSDPAGSFSQGQTIKK' A
#
# COMPACT_ATOMS: atom_id res chain seq x y z
N MET A 1 1.73 14.29 0.88
CA MET A 1 3.18 14.11 0.77
C MET A 1 3.40 12.78 0.05
N LEU A 2 4.12 12.75 -1.07
CA LEU A 2 4.42 11.50 -1.77
C LEU A 2 5.68 10.91 -1.13
N ASP A 3 5.49 10.02 -0.16
CA ASP A 3 6.61 9.29 0.46
C ASP A 3 7.02 8.09 -0.40
N ILE A 4 8.32 7.96 -0.65
CA ILE A 4 8.89 6.79 -1.33
C ILE A 4 9.06 5.68 -0.30
N THR A 5 8.00 4.88 -0.14
CA THR A 5 8.00 3.68 0.72
C THR A 5 8.51 2.47 -0.04
N LYS A 6 9.57 1.84 0.47
CA LYS A 6 10.03 0.52 0.02
C LYS A 6 9.22 -0.57 0.71
N LYS A 7 8.77 -1.57 -0.04
CA LYS A 7 8.02 -2.71 0.49
C LYS A 7 8.48 -4.00 -0.16
N THR A 8 8.70 -5.02 0.67
CA THR A 8 8.95 -6.39 0.21
C THR A 8 7.62 -7.04 -0.12
N LEU A 9 7.52 -7.65 -1.31
CA LEU A 9 6.36 -8.42 -1.74
C LEU A 9 6.81 -9.86 -1.94
N THR A 10 6.09 -10.79 -1.32
CA THR A 10 6.27 -12.22 -1.55
C THR A 10 5.48 -12.60 -2.81
N LEU A 11 6.12 -13.33 -3.71
CA LEU A 11 5.48 -13.92 -4.88
C LEU A 11 5.14 -15.37 -4.58
N GLU A 12 3.95 -15.78 -4.99
CA GLU A 12 3.53 -17.18 -4.92
C GLU A 12 4.29 -18.00 -5.98
N PRO A 13 4.48 -19.32 -5.78
CA PRO A 13 5.25 -20.16 -6.71
C PRO A 13 4.78 -20.05 -8.17
N GLN A 14 3.47 -19.92 -8.41
CA GLN A 14 2.94 -19.74 -9.76
C GLN A 14 3.33 -18.39 -10.37
N GLU A 15 3.42 -17.34 -9.57
CA GLU A 15 3.83 -16.00 -10.01
C GLU A 15 5.32 -15.95 -10.32
N VAL A 16 6.13 -16.71 -9.57
CA VAL A 16 7.55 -16.89 -9.85
C VAL A 16 7.74 -17.57 -11.21
N MET A 17 7.02 -18.67 -11.48
CA MET A 17 7.11 -19.34 -12.78
C MET A 17 6.64 -18.46 -13.94
N GLU A 18 5.59 -17.65 -13.74
CA GLU A 18 5.14 -16.69 -14.76
C GLU A 18 6.22 -15.63 -15.04
N LEU A 19 6.87 -15.12 -13.99
CA LEU A 19 7.96 -14.16 -14.13
C LEU A 19 9.17 -14.76 -14.85
N GLU A 20 9.54 -16.01 -14.51
CA GLU A 20 10.62 -16.73 -15.18
C GLU A 20 10.33 -16.90 -16.68
N ARG A 21 9.09 -17.27 -17.04
CA ARG A 21 8.67 -17.36 -18.45
C ARG A 21 8.81 -16.02 -19.17
N ILE A 22 8.32 -14.95 -18.56
CA ILE A 22 8.42 -13.59 -19.13
C ILE A 22 9.87 -13.20 -19.40
N ILE A 23 10.78 -13.51 -18.47
CA ILE A 23 12.21 -13.20 -18.60
C ILE A 23 12.84 -14.03 -19.72
N ILE A 24 12.52 -15.32 -19.80
CA ILE A 24 13.07 -16.23 -20.83
C ILE A 24 12.60 -15.81 -22.23
N ASP A 25 11.34 -15.40 -22.36
CA ASP A 25 10.74 -15.07 -23.64
C ASP A 25 10.97 -13.60 -24.07
N ASP A 26 11.63 -12.78 -23.24
CA ASP A 26 11.74 -11.30 -23.37
C ASP A 26 10.37 -10.64 -23.66
N ASP A 27 9.30 -11.17 -23.04
CA ASP A 27 7.93 -10.71 -23.26
C ASP A 27 7.64 -9.41 -22.51
N ARG A 28 7.92 -8.28 -23.18
CA ARG A 28 7.70 -6.94 -22.63
C ARG A 28 6.24 -6.66 -22.28
N GLU A 29 5.30 -7.18 -23.06
CA GLU A 29 3.87 -6.94 -22.81
C GLU A 29 3.41 -7.75 -21.58
N GLY A 30 3.85 -9.00 -21.48
CA GLY A 30 3.70 -9.85 -20.31
C GLY A 30 4.29 -9.21 -19.05
N ALA A 31 5.50 -8.67 -19.14
CA ALA A 31 6.15 -7.96 -18.04
C ALA A 31 5.31 -6.79 -17.53
N PHE A 32 4.76 -5.97 -18.43
CA PHE A 32 3.90 -4.86 -18.03
C PHE A 32 2.62 -5.35 -17.33
N LYS A 33 1.96 -6.37 -17.88
CA LYS A 33 0.75 -6.95 -17.29
C LYS A 33 1.04 -7.55 -15.91
N PHE A 34 2.15 -8.27 -15.77
CA PHE A 34 2.61 -8.86 -14.52
C PHE A 34 2.86 -7.79 -13.45
N LEU A 35 3.61 -6.73 -13.78
CA LEU A 35 3.89 -5.63 -12.87
C LEU A 35 2.60 -4.93 -12.41
N LYS A 36 1.70 -4.62 -13.34
CA LYS A 36 0.44 -3.94 -13.03
C LYS A 36 -0.43 -4.76 -12.08
N LYS A 37 -0.56 -6.07 -12.33
CA LYS A 37 -1.43 -6.97 -11.58
C LYS A 37 -0.82 -7.40 -10.25
N ASN A 38 0.41 -7.93 -10.28
CA ASN A 38 0.97 -8.61 -9.12
C ASN A 38 1.77 -7.66 -8.20
N ILE A 39 2.33 -6.58 -8.74
CA ILE A 39 3.12 -5.63 -7.93
C ILE A 39 2.30 -4.40 -7.57
N TYR A 40 1.77 -3.68 -8.56
CA TYR A 40 1.15 -2.37 -8.33
C TYR A 40 -0.16 -2.48 -7.54
N GLN A 41 -1.05 -3.43 -7.89
CA GLN A 41 -2.29 -3.63 -7.13
C GLN A 41 -2.03 -4.07 -5.69
N ARG A 42 -1.08 -4.98 -5.46
CA ARG A 42 -0.71 -5.41 -4.09
C ARG A 42 -0.10 -4.27 -3.29
N PHE A 43 0.74 -3.46 -3.91
CA PHE A 43 1.31 -2.28 -3.27
C PHE A 43 0.22 -1.29 -2.86
N ILE A 44 -0.71 -0.94 -3.75
CA ILE A 44 -1.84 -0.04 -3.46
C ILE A 44 -2.73 -0.60 -2.35
N ALA A 45 -3.17 -1.85 -2.48
CA ALA A 45 -4.04 -2.48 -1.47
C ALA A 45 -3.40 -2.40 -0.08
N SER A 46 -2.10 -2.66 -0.02
CA SER A 46 -1.35 -2.63 1.23
C SER A 46 -1.12 -1.23 1.82
N GLN A 47 -1.26 -0.17 1.02
CA GLN A 47 -1.22 1.22 1.49
C GLN A 47 -2.59 1.70 1.95
N GLN A 48 -3.67 1.21 1.33
CA GLN A 48 -5.03 1.55 1.73
C GLN A 48 -5.36 1.06 3.15
N ASP A 49 -4.87 -0.12 3.54
CA ASP A 49 -5.06 -0.62 4.92
C ASP A 49 -4.34 0.25 5.96
N HIS A 50 -3.17 0.80 5.62
CA HIS A 50 -2.48 1.77 6.49
C HIS A 50 -3.19 3.13 6.57
N LEU A 51 -3.83 3.59 5.48
CA LEU A 51 -4.55 4.87 5.47
C LEU A 51 -5.81 4.85 6.36
N LYS A 52 -6.52 3.71 6.44
CA LYS A 52 -7.73 3.58 7.27
C LYS A 52 -7.45 3.69 8.76
N SER A 53 -6.32 3.12 9.23
CA SER A 53 -5.94 3.12 10.64
C SER A 53 -5.82 4.52 11.26
N HIS A 54 -5.48 5.55 10.48
CA HIS A 54 -5.35 6.91 11.00
C HIS A 54 -6.66 7.70 11.02
N LEU A 55 -7.66 7.30 10.21
CA LEU A 55 -8.97 7.96 10.16
C LEU A 55 -9.98 7.29 11.08
N ASP A 56 -9.88 5.97 11.30
CA ASP A 56 -10.79 5.23 12.18
C ASP A 56 -10.49 5.42 13.69
N GLY A 57 -9.32 6.00 14.02
CA GLY A 57 -8.89 6.22 15.41
C GLY A 57 -9.45 7.49 16.08
N CYS A 58 -10.22 8.32 15.38
CA CYS A 58 -10.72 9.57 15.95
C CYS A 58 -12.22 9.73 15.67
N SER A 59 -13.06 9.23 16.59
CA SER A 59 -14.50 9.44 16.53
C SER A 59 -14.91 10.89 16.83
N ASP A 60 -14.00 11.72 17.35
CA ASP A 60 -14.19 13.17 17.47
C ASP A 60 -12.85 13.93 17.70
N PRO A 61 -12.13 14.30 16.63
CA PRO A 61 -10.91 15.10 16.74
C PRO A 61 -11.18 16.54 17.25
N ALA A 62 -12.41 17.04 17.12
CA ALA A 62 -12.78 18.40 17.53
C ALA A 62 -13.14 18.47 19.02
N GLY A 63 -13.84 17.47 19.55
CA GLY A 63 -14.20 17.36 20.97
C GLY A 63 -12.98 17.16 21.88
N SER A 64 -11.98 16.40 21.42
CA SER A 64 -10.72 16.21 22.16
C SER A 64 -9.84 17.48 22.18
N PHE A 65 -9.92 18.31 21.14
CA PHE A 65 -9.26 19.62 21.09
C PHE A 65 -9.88 20.66 22.03
N SER A 66 -11.21 20.62 22.21
CA SER A 66 -11.93 21.56 23.08
C SER A 66 -11.75 21.26 24.58
N GLN A 67 -11.55 19.99 24.97
CA GLN A 67 -11.25 19.63 26.37
C GLN A 67 -9.85 20.05 26.83
N GLY A 68 -8.87 20.11 25.91
CA GLY A 68 -7.49 20.52 26.21
C GLY A 68 -7.29 22.01 26.52
N GLN A 69 -8.30 22.87 26.29
CA GLN A 69 -8.21 24.31 26.56
C GLN A 69 -8.66 24.72 27.97
N THR A 70 -9.13 23.80 28.81
CA THR A 70 -9.59 24.14 30.18
C THR A 70 -8.50 23.92 31.23
N ILE A 71 -7.30 24.47 31.02
CA ILE A 71 -6.37 24.73 32.12
C ILE A 71 -5.79 26.13 31.91
N LYS A 72 -6.44 27.14 32.50
CA LYS A 72 -5.84 28.41 32.96
C LYS A 72 -6.89 29.31 33.61
N LYS A 73 -7.11 29.14 34.92
CA LYS A 73 -6.87 30.13 36.00
C LYS A 73 -7.58 29.70 37.27
#